data_AF-A0A7K3DEJ0-F1
#
_entry.id   AF-A0A7K3DEJ0-F1
#
_cell.length_a   1.000
_cell.length_b   1.000
_cell.length_c   1.000
_cell.angle_alpha   90.00
_cell.angle_beta   90.00
_cell.angle_gamma   90.00
#
_symmetry.space_group_name_H-M   'P 1'
#
loop_
_entity.id
_entity.type
_entity.pdbx_description
1 polymer ?
#
loop_
_entity_poly.entity_id
_entity_poly.type
_entity_poly.pdbx_seq_one_letter_code
_entity_poly.pdbx_strand_id
1 'polypeptide(L)'
;PGGRRPYVRSALPARPGALRYERDEEALVTGDGRIAPVPAAAWDFTVGGVRVIEQWFARRTAPAEPGTLAAVRPSAWPQEWTSELLELVTVLALQAALEPEREELREQLGREPLTADELRRARVLPVPDGARRPASVLDHLEEGPGGQFALL
;
A
#
# COMPACT_ATOMS: atom_id res chain seq x y z
N PRO A 1 8.19 15.45 4.99
CA PRO A 1 9.39 14.63 4.68
C PRO A 1 10.67 15.48 4.79
N GLY A 2 11.70 15.02 5.51
CA GLY A 2 12.94 15.77 5.74
C GLY A 2 13.83 15.97 4.50
N GLY A 3 13.27 16.47 3.39
CA GLY A 3 13.98 16.76 2.14
C GLY A 3 14.29 15.55 1.25
N ARG A 4 13.95 14.32 1.65
CA ARG A 4 14.35 13.08 0.95
C ARG A 4 13.27 12.52 0.02
N ARG A 5 12.69 13.36 -0.85
CA ARG A 5 11.70 12.87 -1.83
C ARG A 5 12.43 11.98 -2.87
N PRO A 6 11.93 10.78 -3.21
CA PRO A 6 12.52 9.98 -4.27
C PRO A 6 12.29 10.65 -5.63
N TYR A 7 13.26 10.54 -6.54
CA TYR A 7 13.12 11.01 -7.91
C TYR A 7 13.98 10.18 -8.87
N VAL A 8 13.63 10.27 -10.14
CA VAL A 8 14.36 9.61 -11.24
C VAL A 8 15.69 10.33 -11.45
N ARG A 9 16.80 9.61 -11.24
CA ARG A 9 18.16 10.07 -11.54
C ARG A 9 18.56 9.73 -12.96
N SER A 10 18.14 8.56 -13.42
CA SER A 10 18.30 8.08 -14.78
C SER A 10 16.99 7.43 -15.20
N ALA A 11 16.50 7.78 -16.39
CA ALA A 11 15.21 7.29 -16.88
C ALA A 11 15.17 5.76 -16.88
N LEU A 12 14.03 5.19 -16.46
CA LEU A 12 13.83 3.75 -16.53
C LEU A 12 13.76 3.35 -18.02
N PRO A 13 14.39 2.22 -18.40
CA PRO A 13 14.32 1.74 -19.77
C PRO A 13 12.88 1.37 -20.13
N ALA A 14 12.55 1.37 -21.43
CA ALA A 14 11.21 0.99 -21.90
C ALA A 14 10.79 -0.44 -21.49
N ARG A 15 11.76 -1.31 -21.20
CA ARG A 15 11.54 -2.66 -20.66
C ARG A 15 12.50 -2.91 -19.49
N PRO A 16 12.13 -2.51 -18.27
CA PRO A 16 12.95 -2.73 -17.08
C PRO A 16 13.16 -4.21 -16.81
N GLY A 17 14.40 -4.57 -16.49
CA GLY A 17 14.78 -5.92 -16.07
C GLY A 17 14.59 -6.10 -14.57
N ALA A 18 15.42 -6.95 -13.95
CA ALA A 18 15.39 -7.12 -12.50
C ALA A 18 15.64 -5.79 -11.76
N LEU A 19 14.93 -5.60 -10.64
CA LEU A 19 15.12 -4.47 -9.75
C LEU A 19 16.20 -4.82 -8.71
N ARG A 20 17.21 -3.98 -8.57
CA ARG A 20 18.23 -4.09 -7.51
C ARG A 20 18.20 -2.86 -6.62
N TYR A 21 18.68 -3.02 -5.40
CA TYR A 21 18.86 -1.93 -4.45
C TYR A 21 20.33 -1.78 -4.08
N GLU A 22 20.86 -0.58 -4.28
CA GLU A 22 22.22 -0.19 -3.92
C GLU A 22 22.15 0.59 -2.59
N ARG A 23 22.47 -0.09 -1.48
CA ARG A 23 22.24 0.43 -0.12
C ARG A 23 23.08 1.66 0.19
N ASP A 24 24.33 1.69 -0.25
CA ASP A 24 25.25 2.81 -0.01
C ASP A 24 24.81 4.10 -0.71
N GLU A 25 24.15 3.96 -1.86
CA GLU A 25 23.64 5.08 -2.65
C GLU A 25 22.15 5.35 -2.42
N GLU A 26 21.50 4.53 -1.57
CA GLU A 26 20.06 4.52 -1.37
C GLU A 26 19.28 4.56 -2.69
N ALA A 27 19.62 3.66 -3.61
CA ALA A 27 19.11 3.73 -4.98
C ALA A 27 18.45 2.43 -5.44
N LEU A 28 17.29 2.57 -6.08
CA LEU A 28 16.70 1.50 -6.89
C LEU A 28 17.28 1.59 -8.30
N VAL A 29 17.73 0.45 -8.83
CA VAL A 29 18.36 0.39 -10.15
C VAL A 29 17.77 -0.75 -10.99
N THR A 30 17.55 -0.49 -12.27
CA THR A 30 17.05 -1.47 -13.25
C THR A 30 17.55 -1.13 -14.65
N GLY A 31 18.38 -1.98 -15.23
CA GLY A 31 19.18 -1.61 -16.41
C GLY A 31 20.01 -0.36 -16.13
N ASP A 32 19.82 0.67 -16.96
CA ASP A 32 20.44 2.00 -16.81
C ASP A 32 19.57 2.98 -16.01
N GLY A 33 18.36 2.57 -15.61
CA GLY A 33 17.42 3.38 -14.86
C GLY A 33 17.76 3.43 -13.38
N ARG A 34 17.59 4.60 -12.76
CA ARG A 34 17.96 4.86 -11.36
C ARG A 34 16.96 5.77 -10.67
N ILE A 35 16.52 5.41 -9.48
CA ILE A 35 15.68 6.23 -8.59
C ILE A 35 16.40 6.39 -7.24
N ALA A 36 16.58 7.63 -6.79
CA ALA A 36 17.20 7.93 -5.51
C ALA A 36 16.80 9.34 -5.00
N PRO A 37 16.73 9.57 -3.68
CA PRO A 37 17.00 8.62 -2.60
C PRO A 37 15.82 7.69 -2.30
N VAL A 38 16.12 6.45 -1.94
CA VAL A 38 15.19 5.41 -1.46
C VAL A 38 15.74 4.88 -0.14
N PRO A 39 15.21 5.32 1.01
CA PRO A 39 15.70 4.89 2.31
C PRO A 39 15.67 3.37 2.45
N ALA A 40 16.69 2.82 3.12
CA ALA A 40 16.80 1.39 3.38
C ALA A 40 15.54 0.81 4.02
N ALA A 41 14.93 1.53 4.96
CA ALA A 41 13.71 1.09 5.62
C ALA A 41 12.50 0.98 4.66
N ALA A 42 12.42 1.81 3.62
CA ALA A 42 11.39 1.69 2.58
C ALA A 42 11.66 0.46 1.68
N TRP A 43 12.93 0.20 1.35
CA TRP A 43 13.34 -1.00 0.63
C TRP A 43 13.10 -2.29 1.43
N ASP A 44 13.41 -2.29 2.72
CA ASP A 44 13.33 -3.45 3.59
C ASP A 44 11.90 -3.68 4.15
N PHE A 45 10.93 -2.83 3.81
CA PHE A 45 9.55 -2.98 4.27
C PHE A 45 8.89 -4.24 3.70
N THR A 46 8.36 -5.09 4.59
CA THR A 46 7.72 -6.36 4.24
C THR A 46 6.30 -6.49 4.76
N VAL A 47 5.47 -7.20 4.01
CA VAL A 47 4.13 -7.65 4.44
C VAL A 47 4.06 -9.16 4.22
N GLY A 48 3.75 -9.92 5.28
CA GLY A 48 3.77 -11.39 5.22
C GLY A 48 5.12 -11.98 4.83
N GLY A 49 6.23 -11.31 5.19
CA GLY A 49 7.60 -11.71 4.82
C GLY A 49 8.01 -11.36 3.39
N VAL A 50 7.14 -10.73 2.60
CA VAL A 50 7.43 -10.34 1.20
C VAL A 50 7.76 -8.86 1.12
N ARG A 51 8.86 -8.52 0.44
CA ARG A 51 9.28 -7.14 0.20
C ARG A 51 8.31 -6.44 -0.76
N VAL A 52 7.71 -5.35 -0.30
CA VAL A 52 6.61 -4.68 -1.03
C VAL A 52 7.07 -4.06 -2.35
N ILE A 53 8.17 -3.29 -2.34
CA ILE A 53 8.70 -2.65 -3.56
C ILE A 53 9.06 -3.68 -4.62
N GLU A 54 9.77 -4.74 -4.21
CA GLU A 54 10.20 -5.82 -5.10
C GLU A 54 9.01 -6.56 -5.70
N GLN A 55 8.02 -6.92 -4.88
CA GLN A 55 6.81 -7.59 -5.35
C GLN A 55 5.98 -6.69 -6.29
N TRP A 56 5.82 -5.42 -5.95
CA TRP A 56 5.08 -4.45 -6.77
C TRP A 56 5.71 -4.31 -8.16
N PHE A 57 7.04 -4.28 -8.21
CA PHE A 57 7.81 -4.17 -9.45
C PHE A 57 7.76 -5.47 -10.26
N ALA A 58 8.00 -6.61 -9.61
CA ALA A 58 7.98 -7.92 -10.25
C ALA A 58 6.61 -8.23 -10.90
N ARG A 59 5.50 -7.86 -10.27
CA ARG A 59 4.15 -8.05 -10.87
C ARG A 59 3.97 -7.29 -12.20
N ARG A 60 4.70 -6.20 -12.40
CA ARG A 60 4.63 -5.36 -13.61
C ARG A 60 5.64 -5.78 -14.69
N THR A 61 6.74 -6.43 -14.32
CA THR A 61 7.82 -6.80 -15.24
C THR A 61 7.92 -8.30 -15.53
N ALA A 62 7.33 -9.17 -14.72
CA ALA A 62 7.34 -10.62 -14.93
C ALA A 62 6.78 -10.98 -16.31
N PRO A 63 7.30 -11.99 -17.01
CA PRO A 63 6.71 -12.45 -18.27
C PRO A 63 5.27 -12.94 -18.04
N ALA A 64 4.37 -12.65 -18.98
CA ALA A 64 3.00 -13.14 -18.97
C ALA A 64 2.80 -14.20 -20.05
N GLU A 65 2.04 -15.24 -19.75
CA GLU A 65 1.72 -16.30 -20.70
C GLU A 65 0.80 -15.77 -21.82
N PRO A 66 1.16 -15.96 -23.11
CA PRO A 66 0.32 -15.55 -24.22
C PRO A 66 -1.10 -16.14 -24.15
N GLY A 67 -2.10 -15.32 -24.49
CA GLY A 67 -3.51 -15.75 -24.48
C GLY A 67 -4.21 -15.67 -23.12
N THR A 68 -3.51 -15.26 -22.06
CA THR A 68 -4.12 -15.02 -20.74
C THR A 68 -4.49 -13.55 -20.54
N LEU A 69 -5.38 -13.25 -19.59
CA LEU A 69 -5.65 -11.86 -19.19
C LEU A 69 -4.40 -11.14 -18.68
N ALA A 70 -3.45 -11.87 -18.08
CA ALA A 70 -2.17 -11.30 -17.63
C ALA A 70 -1.30 -10.80 -18.79
N ALA A 71 -1.52 -11.30 -20.02
CA ALA A 71 -0.85 -10.79 -21.22
C ALA A 71 -1.43 -9.46 -21.71
N VAL A 72 -2.62 -9.05 -21.25
CA VAL A 72 -3.22 -7.75 -21.55
C VAL A 72 -2.56 -6.69 -20.65
N ARG A 73 -1.48 -6.09 -21.15
CA ARG A 73 -0.66 -5.12 -20.42
C ARG A 73 0.03 -4.13 -21.37
N PRO A 74 0.54 -3.00 -20.85
CA PRO A 74 1.37 -2.09 -21.64
C PRO A 74 2.55 -2.80 -22.31
N SER A 75 2.85 -2.43 -23.56
CA SER A 75 3.94 -3.01 -24.35
C SER A 75 5.33 -2.49 -23.95
N ALA A 76 5.36 -1.41 -23.18
CA ALA A 76 6.53 -0.77 -22.58
C ALA A 76 6.15 -0.21 -21.21
N TRP A 77 7.16 0.12 -20.41
CA TRP A 77 7.01 0.77 -19.11
C TRP A 77 6.42 2.18 -19.28
N PRO A 78 5.19 2.42 -18.82
CA PRO A 78 4.52 3.70 -18.94
C PRO A 78 5.03 4.67 -17.86
N GLN A 79 4.96 5.98 -18.12
CA GLN A 79 5.42 7.01 -17.19
C GLN A 79 4.65 6.95 -15.86
N GLU A 80 3.36 6.59 -15.93
CA GLU A 80 2.46 6.42 -14.80
C GLU A 80 3.00 5.41 -13.78
N TRP A 81 3.61 4.31 -14.24
CA TRP A 81 4.23 3.34 -13.32
C TRP A 81 5.47 3.88 -12.63
N THR A 82 6.23 4.77 -13.27
CA THR A 82 7.31 5.49 -12.57
C THR A 82 6.74 6.38 -11.47
N SER A 83 5.68 7.14 -11.77
CA SER A 83 5.00 7.98 -10.77
C SER A 83 4.46 7.15 -9.60
N GLU A 84 3.79 6.04 -9.88
CA GLU A 84 3.30 5.09 -8.85
C GLU A 84 4.44 4.52 -7.99
N LEU A 85 5.58 4.18 -8.60
CA LEU A 85 6.75 3.68 -7.87
C LEU A 85 7.32 4.75 -6.92
N LEU A 86 7.42 6.01 -7.39
CA LEU A 86 7.88 7.13 -6.56
C LEU A 86 6.92 7.40 -5.39
N GLU A 87 5.61 7.31 -5.63
CA GLU A 87 4.60 7.44 -4.60
C GLU A 87 4.68 6.30 -3.58
N LEU A 88 4.78 5.05 -4.05
CA LEU A 88 4.95 3.88 -3.19
C LEU A 88 6.18 4.03 -2.29
N VAL A 89 7.34 4.39 -2.85
CA VAL A 89 8.55 4.65 -2.07
C VAL A 89 8.31 5.75 -1.04
N THR A 90 7.60 6.82 -1.40
CA THR A 90 7.30 7.92 -0.49
C THR A 90 6.44 7.46 0.67
N VAL A 91 5.35 6.72 0.40
CA VAL A 91 4.46 6.18 1.44
C VAL A 91 5.23 5.25 2.38
N LEU A 92 6.02 4.31 1.84
CA LEU A 92 6.79 3.36 2.65
C LEU A 92 7.86 4.06 3.49
N ALA A 93 8.52 5.10 2.95
CA ALA A 93 9.47 5.90 3.71
C ALA A 93 8.79 6.67 4.86
N LEU A 94 7.59 7.21 4.63
CA LEU A 94 6.80 7.87 5.67
C LEU A 94 6.33 6.88 6.74
N GLN A 95 5.87 5.70 6.34
CA GLN A 95 5.48 4.65 7.28
C GLN A 95 6.66 4.18 8.14
N ALA A 96 7.83 3.99 7.53
CA ALA A 96 9.04 3.62 8.26
C ALA A 96 9.47 4.71 9.26
N ALA A 97 9.31 5.99 8.92
CA ALA A 97 9.60 7.09 9.83
C ALA A 97 8.71 7.10 11.08
N LEU A 98 7.51 6.51 11.00
CA LEU A 98 6.57 6.39 12.11
C LEU A 98 6.77 5.11 12.95
N GLU A 99 7.70 4.22 12.60
CA GLU A 99 7.89 2.97 13.36
C GLU A 99 8.25 3.20 14.84
N PRO A 100 9.11 4.17 15.22
CA PRO A 100 9.41 4.44 16.62
C PRO A 100 8.16 4.87 17.42
N GLU A 101 7.35 5.78 16.87
CA GLU A 101 6.10 6.24 17.49
C GLU A 101 5.08 5.10 17.62
N ARG A 102 5.02 4.22 16.61
CA ARG A 102 4.16 3.03 16.64
C ARG A 102 4.60 2.04 17.69
N GLU A 103 5.91 1.86 17.89
CA GLU A 103 6.42 0.97 18.93
C GLU A 103 6.16 1.53 20.33
N GLU A 104 6.40 2.83 20.54
CA GLU A 104 6.05 3.50 21.79
C GLU A 104 4.56 3.35 22.10
N LEU A 105 3.69 3.55 21.11
CA LEU A 105 2.25 3.34 21.28
C LEU A 105 1.91 1.88 21.63
N ARG A 106 2.59 0.89 21.03
CA ARG A 106 2.39 -0.53 21.37
C ARG A 106 2.80 -0.83 22.80
N GLU A 107 3.89 -0.24 23.28
CA GLU A 107 4.33 -0.39 24.66
C GLU A 107 3.32 0.23 25.63
N GLN A 108 2.78 1.42 25.30
CA GLN A 108 1.76 2.10 26.11
C GLN A 108 0.42 1.35 26.18
N LEU A 109 -0.03 0.78 25.06
CA LEU A 109 -1.27 0.00 25.00
C LEU A 109 -1.19 -1.32 25.78
N GLY A 110 0.02 -1.76 26.12
CA GLY A 110 0.25 -3.06 26.72
C GLY A 110 -0.05 -4.20 25.75
N ARG A 111 0.21 -5.44 26.19
CA ARG A 111 -0.03 -6.65 25.41
C ARG A 111 -1.25 -7.43 25.88
N GLU A 112 -1.94 -6.94 26.91
CA GLU A 112 -3.13 -7.60 27.43
C GLU A 112 -4.30 -7.41 26.47
N PRO A 113 -4.94 -8.50 26.03
CA PRO A 113 -6.10 -8.39 25.15
C PRO A 113 -7.26 -7.76 25.90
N LEU A 114 -7.93 -6.79 25.27
CA LEU A 114 -9.20 -6.26 25.75
C LEU A 114 -10.22 -7.39 25.92
N THR A 115 -10.72 -7.56 27.13
CA THR A 115 -11.72 -8.58 27.48
C THR A 115 -13.14 -8.05 27.29
N ALA A 116 -14.08 -8.97 27.05
CA ALA A 116 -15.49 -8.60 26.96
C ALA A 116 -16.02 -7.95 28.27
N ASP A 117 -15.51 -8.36 29.43
CA ASP A 117 -15.91 -7.80 30.72
C ASP A 117 -15.40 -6.37 30.91
N GLU A 118 -14.20 -6.05 30.42
CA GLU A 118 -13.70 -4.67 30.38
C GLU A 118 -14.60 -3.79 29.50
N LEU A 119 -14.97 -4.28 28.33
CA LEU A 119 -15.86 -3.55 27.43
C LEU A 119 -17.26 -3.37 28.03
N ARG A 120 -17.77 -4.35 28.79
CA ARG A 120 -19.05 -4.21 29.53
C ARG A 120 -18.93 -3.18 30.66
N ARG A 121 -17.85 -3.23 31.44
CA ARG A 121 -17.57 -2.24 32.51
C ARG A 121 -17.45 -0.83 31.95
N ALA A 122 -16.78 -0.68 30.81
CA ALA A 122 -16.65 0.57 30.07
C ALA A 122 -17.93 0.99 29.32
N ARG A 123 -19.02 0.21 29.40
CA ARG A 123 -20.32 0.48 28.75
C ARG A 123 -20.23 0.55 27.21
N VAL A 124 -19.20 -0.05 26.63
CA VAL A 124 -19.07 -0.28 25.18
C VAL A 124 -19.93 -1.47 24.76
N LEU A 125 -19.97 -2.52 25.60
CA LEU A 125 -20.87 -3.65 25.44
C LEU A 125 -22.05 -3.60 26.44
N PRO A 126 -23.24 -4.09 26.07
CA PRO A 126 -23.58 -4.66 24.76
C PRO A 126 -23.68 -3.59 23.66
N VAL A 127 -23.36 -3.98 22.42
CA VAL A 127 -23.62 -3.13 21.24
C VAL A 127 -25.13 -2.83 21.16
N PRO A 128 -25.53 -1.58 20.84
CA PRO A 128 -26.94 -1.21 20.70
C PRO A 128 -27.68 -2.12 19.71
N ASP A 129 -28.97 -2.38 19.96
CA ASP A 129 -29.77 -3.30 19.11
C ASP A 129 -29.82 -2.86 17.64
N GLY A 130 -29.81 -1.55 17.38
CA GLY A 130 -29.77 -1.00 16.02
C GLY A 130 -28.47 -1.31 15.27
N ALA A 131 -27.34 -1.47 15.95
CA ALA A 131 -26.06 -1.79 15.33
C ALA A 131 -25.94 -3.26 14.90
N ARG A 132 -26.89 -4.12 15.33
CA ARG A 132 -26.98 -5.52 14.92
C ARG A 132 -27.87 -5.73 13.70
N ARG A 133 -28.58 -4.70 13.26
CA ARG A 133 -29.40 -4.76 12.05
C ARG A 133 -28.49 -4.70 10.83
N PRO A 134 -28.92 -5.27 9.69
CA PRO A 134 -28.29 -4.99 8.40
C PRO A 134 -28.13 -3.48 8.21
N ALA A 135 -27.11 -3.06 7.46
CA ALA A 135 -26.96 -1.65 7.13
C ALA A 135 -28.27 -1.17 6.47
N SER A 136 -28.93 -0.17 7.05
CA SER A 136 -30.22 0.35 6.56
C SER A 136 -30.15 0.94 5.14
N VAL A 137 -28.93 1.13 4.63
CA VAL A 137 -28.63 1.42 3.22
C VAL A 137 -29.15 0.30 2.30
N LEU A 138 -29.27 -0.93 2.79
CA LEU A 138 -29.79 -2.08 2.04
C LEU A 138 -31.31 -2.25 2.16
N ASP A 139 -31.99 -1.50 3.04
CA ASP A 139 -33.44 -1.59 3.27
C ASP A 139 -34.24 -0.65 2.35
N HIS A 140 -33.56 0.22 1.57
CA HIS A 140 -34.22 1.09 0.62
C HIS A 140 -34.44 0.34 -0.71
N LEU A 141 -35.72 0.14 -1.05
CA LEU A 141 -36.12 -0.34 -2.38
C LEU A 141 -35.70 0.69 -3.44
N GLU A 142 -34.99 0.23 -4.46
CA GLU A 142 -34.57 1.02 -5.62
C GLU A 142 -35.78 1.67 -6.31
N GLU A 143 -36.02 2.97 -6.12
CA GLU A 143 -37.06 3.73 -6.84
C GLU A 143 -36.44 4.51 -8.01
N GLY A 144 -35.92 3.81 -9.04
CA GLY A 144 -35.47 4.49 -10.26
C GLY A 144 -34.94 3.58 -11.36
N PRO A 145 -35.07 3.97 -12.65
CA PRO A 145 -34.52 3.18 -13.75
C PRO A 145 -32.99 3.22 -13.68
N GLY A 146 -32.37 2.06 -13.45
CA GLY A 146 -30.91 1.90 -13.38
C GLY A 146 -30.30 1.95 -11.97
N GLY A 147 -31.10 1.84 -10.89
CA GLY A 147 -30.58 1.67 -9.53
C GLY A 147 -29.91 2.93 -8.93
N GLN A 148 -30.30 4.13 -9.37
CA GLN A 148 -29.71 5.38 -8.88
C GLN A 148 -30.42 5.86 -7.60
N PHE A 149 -29.63 6.22 -6.58
CA PHE A 149 -30.10 6.79 -5.33
C PHE A 149 -30.27 8.31 -5.45
N ALA A 150 -31.47 8.82 -5.15
CA ALA A 150 -31.65 10.25 -4.86
C ALA A 150 -31.57 10.45 -3.35
N LEU A 151 -30.51 11.12 -2.88
CA LEU A 151 -30.43 11.61 -1.50
C LEU A 151 -31.29 12.87 -1.40
N LEU A 152 -32.34 12.84 -0.56
CA LEU A 152 -33.05 14.04 -0.10
C LEU A 152 -32.30 14.68 1.07
#